data_AF-A0A2D3RDI6-F1
#
_entry.id   AF-A0A2D3RDI6-F1
#
_cell.length_a   1.000
_cell.length_b   1.000
_cell.length_c   1.000
_cell.angle_alpha   90.00
_cell.angle_beta   90.00
_cell.angle_gamma   90.00
#
_symmetry.space_group_name_H-M   'P 1'
#
loop_
_entity.id
_entity.type
_entity.pdbx_description
1 polymer ?
#
loop_
_entity_poly.entity_id
_entity_poly.type
_entity_poly.pdbx_seq_one_letter_code
_entity_poly.pdbx_strand_id
1 'polypeptide(L)'
;MRILAPMILMLAPVSASAEPPPHAAEIDLTKLNDQNLLGLYNKSMAEKRADACKLAAILSELIRRNLTQGIETFRIEYRLQCSIDRKDWANAYQNIKVWEAHDGEKKPAPEWIFRLAFLAGENDEALDRLETITKLDDPEQLTLLPDEAMFSLTRRFNEDGRLDLVARQFQMLFESPHFALLSTDLRSLTAARMLEEHVKNGYVGDVGKMLPHIASPHHFTIMLADRSYEPIWPRIERFAGLNMTDVLHRYLLQKKSEVETRPDDKETMRSYVYALFFSGRFEDVIALAGPIDHINPANWDENDSWLVNLEAYALDALGDTDAADRIFDQFTQVDYQPEKNGWLVNFVINRALRLVGQKRWQEGLVAANVAAEIAQKSGSPYARMLVWQSETCALHGLGRTEEARAKLSQIVQHEGDAPVVAVQTLLCVGARDHAASLVIDNLRNDAKRGAMIEALQGPEFDLFYEHSELPHIHTELRNHPEVAPVFTKLARDIPKDYIPLLGVRKQKLLAERQAD
;
A
#
# COMPACT_ATOMS: atom_id res chain seq x y z
N MET A 1 -19.96 28.72 20.17
CA MET A 1 -18.73 27.91 20.14
C MET A 1 -18.95 26.80 19.14
N ARG A 2 -18.50 27.00 17.90
CA ARG A 2 -18.61 25.96 16.87
C ARG A 2 -17.44 25.02 17.11
N ILE A 3 -17.72 23.81 17.59
CA ILE A 3 -16.77 22.70 17.52
C ILE A 3 -16.38 22.61 16.05
N LEU A 4 -15.09 22.76 15.73
CA LEU A 4 -14.56 22.44 14.41
C LEU A 4 -15.05 21.03 14.09
N ALA A 5 -15.96 20.92 13.12
CA ALA A 5 -16.40 19.62 12.64
C ALA A 5 -15.15 18.83 12.23
N PRO A 6 -15.05 17.53 12.55
CA PRO A 6 -13.93 16.71 12.12
C PRO A 6 -13.83 16.82 10.60
N MET A 7 -12.84 17.57 10.14
CA MET A 7 -12.58 17.78 8.73
C MET A 7 -11.93 16.48 8.28
N ILE A 8 -12.72 15.59 7.67
CA ILE A 8 -12.24 14.36 7.03
C ILE A 8 -11.32 14.79 5.90
N LEU A 9 -10.03 14.89 6.22
CA LEU A 9 -8.99 15.27 5.28
C LEU A 9 -8.63 14.00 4.50
N MET A 10 -9.20 13.82 3.31
CA MET A 10 -8.79 12.73 2.42
C MET A 10 -7.32 12.93 2.05
N LEU A 11 -6.49 11.92 2.32
CA LEU A 11 -5.08 11.91 1.93
C LEU A 11 -5.04 11.65 0.43
N ALA A 12 -4.65 12.65 -0.35
CA ALA A 12 -3.97 12.39 -1.61
C ALA A 12 -2.48 12.13 -1.29
N PRO A 13 -1.79 11.26 -2.05
CA PRO A 13 -0.36 11.05 -1.87
C PRO A 13 0.40 12.38 -1.91
N VAL A 14 1.39 12.50 -1.03
CA VAL A 14 2.23 13.70 -0.92
C VAL A 14 3.15 13.77 -2.14
N SER A 15 2.73 14.54 -3.14
CA SER A 15 3.58 15.00 -4.23
C SER A 15 3.58 16.54 -4.31
N ALA A 16 4.53 17.08 -5.07
CA ALA A 16 5.06 18.43 -4.92
C ALA A 16 4.00 19.53 -5.14
N SER A 17 3.94 20.47 -4.20
CA SER A 17 2.98 21.58 -4.17
C SER A 17 2.96 22.38 -5.47
N ALA A 18 1.78 22.52 -6.07
CA ALA A 18 1.48 23.64 -6.95
C ALA A 18 1.82 24.96 -6.22
N GLU A 19 2.45 25.90 -6.93
CA GLU A 19 2.73 27.23 -6.36
C GLU A 19 1.42 27.83 -5.84
N PRO A 20 1.36 28.21 -4.55
CA PRO A 20 0.15 28.82 -4.00
C PRO A 20 -0.16 30.11 -4.79
N PRO A 21 -1.46 30.42 -4.98
CA PRO A 21 -1.85 31.63 -5.70
C PRO A 21 -1.14 32.86 -5.11
N PRO A 22 -0.77 33.85 -5.94
CA PRO A 22 -0.01 35.01 -5.50
C PRO A 22 -0.74 35.68 -4.32
N HIS A 23 -0.07 35.69 -3.17
CA HIS A 23 -0.61 36.28 -1.95
C HIS A 23 -0.95 37.75 -2.22
N ALA A 24 -2.18 38.16 -1.88
CA ALA A 24 -2.54 39.57 -1.85
C ALA A 24 -1.51 40.34 -1.00
N ALA A 25 -1.20 41.58 -1.40
CA ALA A 25 -0.18 42.41 -0.74
C ALA A 25 -0.32 42.35 0.79
N GLU A 26 0.73 41.86 1.45
CA GLU A 26 0.72 41.57 2.88
C GLU A 26 0.57 42.89 3.65
N ILE A 27 -0.51 43.00 4.44
CA ILE A 27 -0.76 44.19 5.25
C ILE A 27 0.28 44.20 6.38
N ASP A 28 1.12 45.23 6.45
CA ASP A 28 2.06 45.41 7.54
C ASP A 28 1.31 45.74 8.85
N LEU A 29 1.02 44.69 9.62
CA LEU A 29 0.27 44.76 10.88
C LEU A 29 0.95 45.65 11.92
N THR A 30 2.27 45.85 11.84
CA THR A 30 3.02 46.68 12.79
C THR A 30 2.71 48.17 12.63
N LYS A 31 2.27 48.59 11.44
CA LYS A 31 1.89 49.98 11.14
C LYS A 31 0.46 50.33 11.51
N LEU A 32 -0.37 49.34 11.83
CA LEU A 32 -1.73 49.58 12.28
C LEU A 32 -1.72 50.09 13.73
N ASN A 33 -2.55 51.08 14.04
CA ASN A 33 -2.87 51.41 15.43
C ASN A 33 -3.78 50.34 16.04
N ASP A 34 -3.92 50.34 17.36
CA ASP A 34 -4.62 49.27 18.08
C ASP A 34 -6.10 49.15 17.69
N GLN A 35 -6.77 50.28 17.43
CA GLN A 35 -8.17 50.30 16.96
C GLN A 35 -8.33 49.64 15.59
N ASN A 36 -7.44 49.94 14.65
CA ASN A 36 -7.48 49.37 13.31
C ASN A 36 -7.12 47.88 13.33
N LEU A 37 -6.18 47.47 14.21
CA LEU A 37 -5.83 46.07 14.38
C LEU A 37 -6.99 45.24 14.97
N LEU A 38 -7.66 45.76 16.01
CA LEU A 38 -8.86 45.14 16.57
C LEU A 38 -10.03 45.11 15.58
N GLY A 39 -10.20 46.17 14.79
CA GLY A 39 -11.18 46.23 13.71
C GLY A 39 -10.93 45.17 12.63
N LEU A 40 -9.66 44.99 12.24
CA LEU A 40 -9.25 43.96 11.29
C LEU A 40 -9.49 42.55 11.85
N TYR A 41 -9.16 42.30 13.12
CA TYR A 41 -9.45 41.04 13.79
C TYR A 41 -10.95 40.73 13.77
N ASN A 42 -11.79 41.65 14.23
CA ASN A 42 -13.25 41.45 14.27
C ASN A 42 -13.83 41.21 12.87
N LYS A 43 -13.33 41.95 11.85
CA LYS A 43 -13.74 41.76 10.47
C LYS A 43 -13.38 40.36 9.97
N SER A 44 -12.13 39.92 10.18
CA SER A 44 -11.69 38.60 9.73
C SER A 44 -12.39 37.46 10.48
N MET A 45 -12.67 37.61 11.78
CA MET A 45 -13.46 36.63 12.53
C MET A 45 -14.93 36.53 12.06
N ALA A 46 -15.47 37.60 11.45
CA ALA A 46 -16.82 37.59 10.89
C ALA A 46 -16.90 36.93 9.50
N GLU A 47 -15.77 36.68 8.83
CA GLU A 47 -15.72 36.02 7.53
C GLU A 47 -16.04 34.52 7.70
N LYS A 48 -16.93 33.98 6.86
CA LYS A 48 -17.34 32.55 6.94
C LYS A 48 -16.19 31.56 6.71
N ARG A 49 -15.13 32.00 6.02
CA ARG A 49 -13.90 31.26 5.73
C ARG A 49 -12.74 32.21 5.84
N ALA A 50 -12.44 32.62 7.07
CA ALA A 50 -11.29 33.45 7.33
C ALA A 50 -10.00 32.71 6.93
N ASP A 51 -9.08 33.41 6.29
CA ASP A 51 -7.74 32.91 5.99
C ASP A 51 -7.00 32.66 7.33
N ALA A 52 -6.66 31.39 7.58
CA ALA A 52 -6.03 30.99 8.83
C ALA A 52 -4.66 31.64 9.03
N CYS A 53 -3.88 31.80 7.97
CA CYS A 53 -2.58 32.45 8.02
C CYS A 53 -2.70 33.93 8.37
N LYS A 54 -3.68 34.62 7.78
CA LYS A 54 -3.96 36.02 8.10
C LYS A 54 -4.40 36.18 9.56
N LEU A 55 -5.30 35.33 10.05
CA LEU A 55 -5.75 35.38 11.44
C LEU A 55 -4.64 35.05 12.42
N ALA A 56 -3.79 34.07 12.12
CA ALA A 56 -2.62 33.74 12.93
C ALA A 56 -1.68 34.96 13.11
N ALA A 57 -1.43 35.71 12.03
CA ALA A 57 -0.61 36.91 12.06
C ALA A 57 -1.25 38.04 12.90
N ILE A 58 -2.56 38.29 12.71
CA ILE A 58 -3.31 39.28 13.49
C ILE A 58 -3.28 38.96 14.99
N LEU A 59 -3.57 37.71 15.36
CA LEU A 59 -3.57 37.25 16.76
C LEU A 59 -2.18 37.36 17.40
N SER A 60 -1.12 37.04 16.65
CA SER A 60 0.25 37.19 17.12
C SER A 60 0.59 38.63 17.48
N GLU A 61 0.15 39.59 16.65
CA GLU A 61 0.37 41.01 16.90
C GLU A 61 -0.48 41.54 18.07
N LEU A 62 -1.73 41.10 18.20
CA LEU A 62 -2.60 41.43 19.34
C LEU A 62 -2.00 40.98 20.67
N ILE A 63 -1.46 39.75 20.73
CA ILE A 63 -0.78 39.21 21.91
C ILE A 63 0.50 39.98 22.20
N ARG A 64 1.32 40.29 21.18
CA ARG A 64 2.56 41.06 21.34
C ARG A 64 2.30 42.43 21.96
N ARG A 65 1.16 43.06 21.66
CA ARG A 65 0.74 44.36 22.21
C ARG A 65 -0.10 44.26 23.48
N ASN A 66 -0.37 43.05 23.98
CA ASN A 66 -1.21 42.78 25.15
C ASN A 66 -2.61 43.42 25.05
N LEU A 67 -3.21 43.41 23.85
CA LEU A 67 -4.51 44.05 23.60
C LEU A 67 -5.72 43.17 23.96
N THR A 68 -5.49 41.87 24.14
CA THR A 68 -6.52 40.86 24.38
C THR A 68 -5.96 39.75 25.26
N GLN A 69 -6.71 39.34 26.28
CA GLN A 69 -6.39 38.16 27.09
C GLN A 69 -7.15 36.93 26.58
N GLY A 70 -6.61 35.73 26.81
CA GLY A 70 -7.29 34.48 26.50
C GLY A 70 -7.43 34.17 25.00
N ILE A 71 -6.61 34.79 24.13
CA ILE A 71 -6.60 34.48 22.68
C ILE A 71 -5.41 33.62 22.24
N GLU A 72 -4.62 33.12 23.19
CA GLU A 72 -3.42 32.32 22.91
C GLU A 72 -3.78 31.00 22.22
N THR A 73 -4.81 30.31 22.70
CA THR A 73 -5.35 29.09 22.09
C THR A 73 -5.75 29.34 20.64
N PHE A 74 -6.51 30.40 20.35
CA PHE A 74 -6.87 30.75 18.99
C PHE A 74 -5.63 31.03 18.13
N ARG A 75 -4.61 31.71 18.67
CA ARG A 75 -3.35 31.92 17.94
C ARG A 75 -2.72 30.58 17.55
N ILE A 76 -2.64 29.63 18.47
CA ILE A 76 -2.05 28.31 18.23
C ILE A 76 -2.87 27.55 17.17
N GLU A 77 -4.20 27.50 17.31
CA GLU A 77 -5.11 26.85 16.36
C GLU A 77 -4.98 27.42 14.94
N TYR A 78 -4.97 28.76 14.79
CA TYR A 78 -4.84 29.38 13.48
C TYR A 78 -3.43 29.24 12.88
N ARG A 79 -2.37 29.20 13.71
CA ARG A 79 -1.01 28.91 13.23
C ARG A 79 -0.92 27.47 12.71
N LEU A 80 -1.49 26.52 13.45
CA LEU A 80 -1.59 25.12 13.06
C LEU A 80 -2.37 24.96 11.75
N GLN A 81 -3.57 25.56 11.65
CA GLN A 81 -4.37 25.50 10.43
C GLN A 81 -3.65 26.15 9.25
N CYS A 82 -2.97 27.29 9.44
CA CYS A 82 -2.15 27.90 8.40
C CYS A 82 -1.03 26.96 7.90
N SER A 83 -0.34 26.27 8.81
CA SER A 83 0.66 25.27 8.44
C SER A 83 0.05 24.10 7.67
N ILE A 84 -1.14 23.62 8.06
CA ILE A 84 -1.87 22.57 7.34
C ILE A 84 -2.28 23.04 5.94
N ASP A 85 -2.85 24.24 5.81
CA ASP A 85 -3.27 24.82 4.54
C ASP A 85 -2.08 24.97 3.56
N ARG A 86 -0.88 25.23 4.11
CA ARG A 86 0.38 25.31 3.37
C ARG A 86 1.07 23.96 3.17
N LYS A 87 0.52 22.86 3.69
CA LYS A 87 1.14 21.52 3.75
C LYS A 87 2.53 21.53 4.42
N ASP A 88 2.77 22.46 5.33
CA ASP A 88 3.99 22.55 6.13
C ASP A 88 3.83 21.70 7.40
N TRP A 89 3.91 20.38 7.20
CA TRP A 89 3.60 19.39 8.24
C TRP A 89 4.54 19.47 9.45
N ALA A 90 5.82 19.80 9.22
CA ALA A 90 6.78 20.00 10.30
C ALA A 90 6.34 21.14 11.23
N ASN A 91 6.02 22.33 10.67
CA ASN A 91 5.53 23.43 11.51
C ASN A 91 4.14 23.15 12.08
N ALA A 92 3.26 22.46 11.36
CA ALA A 92 1.96 22.03 11.90
C ALA A 92 2.17 21.20 13.18
N TYR A 93 3.04 20.19 13.12
CA TYR A 93 3.32 19.34 14.28
C TYR A 93 4.05 20.07 15.42
N GLN A 94 4.92 21.04 15.13
CA GLN A 94 5.49 21.89 16.18
C GLN A 94 4.41 22.74 16.88
N ASN A 95 3.42 23.26 16.15
CA ASN A 95 2.29 23.97 16.76
C ASN A 95 1.42 23.05 17.64
N ILE A 96 1.31 21.75 17.30
CA ILE A 96 0.68 20.76 18.19
C ILE A 96 1.42 20.66 19.52
N LYS A 97 2.75 20.56 19.51
CA LYS A 97 3.55 20.48 20.74
C LYS A 97 3.36 21.73 21.61
N VAL A 98 3.25 22.91 20.99
CA VAL A 98 2.92 24.16 21.70
C VAL A 98 1.51 24.09 22.31
N TRP A 99 0.52 23.56 21.58
CA TRP A 99 -0.84 23.36 22.09
C TRP A 99 -0.85 22.38 23.28
N GLU A 100 -0.11 21.28 23.20
CA GLU A 100 0.00 20.30 24.28
C GLU A 100 0.67 20.87 25.53
N ALA A 101 1.61 21.80 25.39
CA ALA A 101 2.22 22.52 26.51
C ALA A 101 1.35 23.62 27.11
N HIS A 102 0.26 24.03 26.46
CA HIS A 102 -0.63 25.09 26.95
C HIS A 102 -1.69 24.56 27.94
N ASP A 103 -1.66 25.02 29.19
CA ASP A 103 -2.57 24.56 30.25
C ASP A 103 -4.03 25.00 30.03
N GLY A 104 -4.98 24.22 30.55
CA GLY A 104 -6.39 24.62 30.68
C GLY A 104 -7.29 24.38 29.47
N GLU A 105 -6.74 23.85 28.37
CA GLU A 105 -7.48 23.66 27.12
C GLU A 105 -7.71 22.20 26.75
N LYS A 106 -8.78 21.96 25.98
CA LYS A 106 -9.04 20.65 25.37
C LYS A 106 -7.93 20.37 24.36
N LYS A 107 -7.20 19.28 24.56
CA LYS A 107 -6.14 18.85 23.64
C LYS A 107 -6.73 18.35 22.32
N PRO A 108 -5.97 18.42 21.21
CA PRO A 108 -6.36 17.78 19.97
C PRO A 108 -6.58 16.28 20.17
N ALA A 109 -7.40 15.70 19.31
CA ALA A 109 -7.66 14.27 19.37
C ALA A 109 -6.35 13.49 19.06
N PRO A 110 -6.03 12.43 19.82
CA PRO A 110 -4.75 11.70 19.71
C PRO A 110 -4.42 11.14 18.31
N GLU A 111 -5.40 10.60 17.60
CA GLU A 111 -5.29 10.12 16.21
C GLU A 111 -4.83 11.22 15.25
N TRP A 112 -5.28 12.45 15.48
CA TRP A 112 -4.89 13.59 14.66
C TRP A 112 -3.45 14.02 14.94
N ILE A 113 -3.02 13.97 16.21
CA ILE A 113 -1.63 14.23 16.61
C ILE A 113 -0.69 13.19 15.99
N PHE A 114 -1.06 11.91 16.05
CA PHE A 114 -0.34 10.83 15.36
C PHE A 114 -0.15 11.13 13.87
N ARG A 115 -1.25 11.48 13.18
CA ARG A 115 -1.21 11.75 11.75
C ARG A 115 -0.30 12.93 11.39
N LEU A 116 -0.31 14.00 12.18
CA LEU A 116 0.56 15.15 11.96
C LEU A 116 2.04 14.80 12.21
N ALA A 117 2.35 14.01 13.24
CA ALA A 117 3.71 13.51 13.47
C ALA A 117 4.22 12.69 12.27
N PHE A 118 3.39 11.76 11.78
CA PHE A 118 3.71 10.95 10.61
C PHE A 118 3.95 11.78 9.34
N LEU A 119 3.06 12.75 9.06
CA LEU A 119 3.18 13.64 7.90
C LEU A 119 4.38 14.58 8.00
N ALA A 120 4.77 14.97 9.22
CA ALA A 120 5.98 15.75 9.50
C ALA A 120 7.28 14.95 9.30
N GLY A 121 7.19 13.63 9.13
CA GLY A 121 8.37 12.75 9.06
C GLY A 121 8.95 12.38 10.41
N GLU A 122 8.28 12.74 11.51
CA GLU A 122 8.69 12.45 12.89
C GLU A 122 8.28 11.01 13.26
N ASN A 123 8.83 10.01 12.56
CA ASN A 123 8.38 8.61 12.60
C ASN A 123 8.43 8.01 14.02
N ASP A 124 9.50 8.25 14.77
CA ASP A 124 9.66 7.76 16.15
C ASP A 124 8.59 8.37 17.07
N GLU A 125 8.33 9.67 16.94
CA GLU A 125 7.27 10.31 17.71
C GLU A 125 5.88 9.84 17.28
N ALA A 126 5.65 9.63 15.98
CA ALA A 126 4.39 9.04 15.50
C ALA A 126 4.17 7.66 16.14
N LEU A 127 5.21 6.84 16.27
CA LEU A 127 5.13 5.56 16.97
C LEU A 127 4.75 5.72 18.45
N ASP A 128 5.34 6.69 19.15
CA ASP A 128 5.00 6.99 20.56
C ASP A 128 3.55 7.51 20.72
N ARG A 129 3.05 8.30 19.75
CA ARG A 129 1.64 8.73 19.71
C ARG A 129 0.70 7.56 19.49
N LEU A 130 1.06 6.65 18.59
CA LEU A 130 0.32 5.42 18.36
C LEU A 130 0.27 4.57 19.63
N GLU A 131 1.38 4.43 20.37
CA GLU A 131 1.40 3.72 21.65
C GLU A 131 0.41 4.33 22.64
N THR A 132 0.35 5.66 22.70
CA THR A 132 -0.63 6.36 23.52
C THR A 132 -2.06 5.99 23.11
N ILE A 133 -2.37 6.03 21.81
CA ILE A 133 -3.69 5.68 21.27
C ILE A 133 -4.08 4.25 21.63
N THR A 134 -3.16 3.29 21.49
CA THR A 134 -3.44 1.86 21.76
C THR A 134 -3.82 1.56 23.20
N LYS A 135 -3.48 2.46 24.14
CA LYS A 135 -3.73 2.36 25.58
C LYS A 135 -4.92 3.20 26.07
N LEU A 136 -5.57 3.96 25.20
CA LEU A 136 -6.74 4.75 25.58
C LEU A 136 -7.93 3.83 25.87
N ASP A 137 -8.76 4.23 26.84
CA ASP A 137 -10.06 3.59 27.10
C ASP A 137 -11.12 3.91 26.04
N ASP A 138 -10.88 4.96 25.22
CA ASP A 138 -11.76 5.36 24.12
C ASP A 138 -11.42 4.53 22.86
N PRO A 139 -12.27 3.55 22.48
CA PRO A 139 -12.01 2.72 21.31
C PRO A 139 -12.09 3.49 19.99
N GLU A 140 -12.80 4.62 19.93
CA GLU A 140 -13.05 5.34 18.68
C GLU A 140 -11.74 5.82 18.06
N GLN A 141 -10.79 6.27 18.89
CA GLN A 141 -9.47 6.75 18.45
C GLN A 141 -8.72 5.73 17.61
N LEU A 142 -8.82 4.45 17.97
CA LEU A 142 -8.13 3.38 17.26
C LEU A 142 -8.77 3.10 15.89
N THR A 143 -10.10 3.25 15.78
CA THR A 143 -10.84 3.06 14.52
C THR A 143 -10.61 4.16 13.50
N LEU A 144 -10.11 5.32 13.95
CA LEU A 144 -9.80 6.47 13.10
C LEU A 144 -8.38 6.47 12.55
N LEU A 145 -7.55 5.47 12.92
CA LEU A 145 -6.20 5.34 12.38
C LEU A 145 -6.26 5.00 10.88
N PRO A 146 -5.58 5.79 10.01
CA PRO A 146 -5.53 5.48 8.59
C PRO A 146 -4.53 4.34 8.32
N ASP A 147 -5.02 3.25 7.72
CA ASP A 147 -4.22 2.08 7.33
C ASP A 147 -3.00 2.46 6.49
N GLU A 148 -3.14 3.42 5.57
CA GLU A 148 -2.05 3.91 4.73
C GLU A 148 -0.88 4.49 5.55
N ALA A 149 -1.17 5.26 6.60
CA ALA A 149 -0.12 5.83 7.46
C ALA A 149 0.60 4.71 8.23
N MET A 150 -0.16 3.73 8.69
CA MET A 150 0.35 2.55 9.40
C MET A 150 1.30 1.72 8.53
N PHE A 151 0.89 1.43 7.29
CA PHE A 151 1.72 0.69 6.34
C PHE A 151 2.93 1.50 5.90
N SER A 152 2.77 2.81 5.71
CA SER A 152 3.88 3.70 5.33
C SER A 152 4.91 3.85 6.44
N LEU A 153 4.47 3.96 7.71
CA LEU A 153 5.37 4.00 8.86
C LEU A 153 6.17 2.68 8.98
N THR A 154 5.49 1.54 8.84
CA THR A 154 6.12 0.21 8.79
C THR A 154 7.19 0.13 7.69
N ARG A 155 6.87 0.64 6.50
CA ARG A 155 7.79 0.64 5.34
C ARG A 155 9.04 1.47 5.62
N ARG A 156 8.88 2.69 6.17
CA ARG A 156 10.00 3.56 6.53
C ARG A 156 10.94 2.88 7.54
N PHE A 157 10.39 2.25 8.58
CA PHE A 157 11.23 1.52 9.53
C PHE A 157 11.96 0.32 8.90
N ASN A 158 11.34 -0.39 7.95
CA ASN A 158 12.03 -1.45 7.21
C ASN A 158 13.16 -0.89 6.33
N GLU A 159 12.90 0.22 5.62
CA GLU A 159 13.90 0.91 4.79
C GLU A 159 15.11 1.39 5.63
N ASP A 160 14.85 1.84 6.85
CA ASP A 160 15.88 2.26 7.82
C ASP A 160 16.54 1.08 8.58
N GLY A 161 16.12 -0.16 8.32
CA GLY A 161 16.62 -1.35 9.04
C GLY A 161 16.22 -1.43 10.52
N ARG A 162 15.23 -0.63 10.95
CA ARG A 162 14.69 -0.53 12.32
C ARG A 162 13.61 -1.58 12.59
N LEU A 163 13.96 -2.86 12.41
CA LEU A 163 13.03 -3.99 12.60
C LEU A 163 12.48 -4.08 14.04
N ASP A 164 13.22 -3.54 15.02
CA ASP A 164 12.79 -3.40 16.42
C ASP A 164 11.54 -2.52 16.54
N LEU A 165 11.48 -1.42 15.78
CA LEU A 165 10.36 -0.50 15.79
C LEU A 165 9.14 -1.09 15.07
N VAL A 166 9.36 -1.86 14.00
CA VAL A 166 8.30 -2.63 13.34
C VAL A 166 7.66 -3.62 14.32
N ALA A 167 8.46 -4.39 15.05
CA ALA A 167 7.96 -5.32 16.06
C ALA A 167 7.19 -4.59 17.17
N ARG A 168 7.74 -3.48 17.71
CA ARG A 168 7.07 -2.63 18.70
C ARG A 168 5.71 -2.13 18.20
N GLN A 169 5.64 -1.69 16.95
CA GLN A 169 4.41 -1.20 16.34
C GLN A 169 3.28 -2.23 16.34
N PHE A 170 3.55 -3.44 15.87
CA PHE A 170 2.54 -4.50 15.83
C PHE A 170 2.22 -5.07 17.21
N GLN A 171 3.20 -5.11 18.12
CA GLN A 171 2.99 -5.55 19.49
C GLN A 171 1.97 -4.68 20.22
N MET A 172 2.13 -3.35 20.20
CA MET A 172 1.20 -2.47 20.91
C MET A 172 -0.21 -2.46 20.31
N LEU A 173 -0.34 -2.61 18.98
CA LEU A 173 -1.64 -2.77 18.34
C LEU A 173 -2.34 -4.05 18.79
N PHE A 174 -1.59 -5.16 18.86
CA PHE A 174 -2.12 -6.45 19.29
C PHE A 174 -2.47 -6.50 20.78
N GLU A 175 -1.68 -5.84 21.62
CA GLU A 175 -1.90 -5.74 23.06
C GLU A 175 -3.01 -4.74 23.44
N SER A 176 -3.48 -3.93 22.48
CA SER A 176 -4.59 -3.00 22.73
C SER A 176 -5.87 -3.76 23.14
N PRO A 177 -6.58 -3.31 24.19
CA PRO A 177 -7.89 -3.86 24.55
C PRO A 177 -8.94 -3.70 23.43
N HIS A 178 -8.65 -2.83 22.45
CA HIS A 178 -9.52 -2.52 21.32
C HIS A 178 -9.02 -3.13 20.00
N PHE A 179 -8.07 -4.08 20.04
CA PHE A 179 -7.52 -4.76 18.84
C PHE A 179 -8.60 -5.27 17.86
N ALA A 180 -9.71 -5.79 18.37
CA ALA A 180 -10.81 -6.29 17.56
C ALA A 180 -11.52 -5.19 16.73
N LEU A 181 -11.34 -3.92 17.05
CA LEU A 181 -11.97 -2.78 16.37
C LEU A 181 -11.12 -2.18 15.26
N LEU A 182 -9.86 -2.61 15.12
CA LEU A 182 -9.03 -2.25 13.97
C LEU A 182 -9.72 -2.64 12.66
N SER A 183 -9.37 -1.93 11.58
CA SER A 183 -9.75 -2.33 10.23
C SER A 183 -9.36 -3.79 10.00
N THR A 184 -10.11 -4.48 9.15
CA THR A 184 -9.83 -5.88 8.80
C THR A 184 -8.38 -6.09 8.36
N ASP A 185 -7.86 -5.18 7.54
CA ASP A 185 -6.56 -5.33 6.92
C ASP A 185 -5.43 -5.06 7.92
N LEU A 186 -5.54 -3.98 8.70
CA LEU A 186 -4.59 -3.69 9.76
C LEU A 186 -4.60 -4.75 10.86
N ARG A 187 -5.79 -5.25 11.24
CA ARG A 187 -5.94 -6.36 12.21
C ARG A 187 -5.31 -7.64 11.70
N SER A 188 -5.55 -7.98 10.43
CA SER A 188 -4.98 -9.17 9.78
C SER A 188 -3.46 -9.10 9.72
N LEU A 189 -2.90 -7.97 9.26
CA LEU A 189 -1.46 -7.78 9.20
C LEU A 189 -0.83 -7.85 10.59
N THR A 190 -1.43 -7.17 11.57
CA THR A 190 -0.95 -7.17 12.96
C THR A 190 -0.93 -8.58 13.54
N ALA A 191 -2.02 -9.34 13.39
CA ALA A 191 -2.08 -10.73 13.86
C ALA A 191 -1.05 -11.63 13.16
N ALA A 192 -0.85 -11.46 11.85
CA ALA A 192 0.15 -12.23 11.11
C ALA A 192 1.58 -11.93 11.58
N ARG A 193 1.91 -10.64 11.82
CA ARG A 193 3.21 -10.24 12.34
C ARG A 193 3.46 -10.72 13.76
N MET A 194 2.46 -10.64 14.64
CA MET A 194 2.60 -11.16 16.00
C MET A 194 2.75 -12.68 16.02
N LEU A 195 2.04 -13.39 15.14
CA LEU A 195 2.20 -14.82 14.99
C LEU A 195 3.60 -15.19 14.51
N GLU A 196 4.12 -14.47 13.50
CA GLU A 196 5.49 -14.61 13.00
C GLU A 196 6.51 -14.49 14.14
N GLU A 197 6.39 -13.43 14.95
CA GLU A 197 7.30 -13.19 16.08
C GLU A 197 7.16 -14.25 17.18
N HIS A 198 5.94 -14.70 17.49
CA HIS A 198 5.74 -15.78 18.47
C HIS A 198 6.37 -17.09 18.00
N VAL A 199 6.20 -17.43 16.72
CA VAL A 199 6.77 -18.63 16.12
C VAL A 199 8.29 -18.58 16.13
N LYS A 200 8.91 -17.46 15.73
CA LYS A 200 10.37 -17.26 15.79
C LYS A 200 10.93 -17.42 17.19
N ASN A 201 10.20 -16.97 18.21
CA ASN A 201 10.61 -17.05 19.61
C ASN A 201 10.16 -18.36 20.30
N GLY A 202 9.54 -19.30 19.60
CA GLY A 202 9.09 -20.59 20.14
C GLY A 202 7.82 -20.52 21.01
N TYR A 203 7.12 -19.38 21.03
CA TYR A 203 5.87 -19.15 21.77
C TYR A 203 4.63 -19.67 21.04
N VAL A 204 4.60 -20.97 20.75
CA VAL A 204 3.51 -21.62 19.96
C VAL A 204 2.19 -21.81 20.71
N GLY A 205 2.14 -21.45 22.00
CA GLY A 205 0.94 -21.59 22.85
C GLY A 205 -0.21 -20.68 22.43
N ASP A 206 0.10 -19.44 22.00
CA ASP A 206 -0.89 -18.39 21.75
C ASP A 206 -1.42 -18.33 20.31
N VAL A 207 -0.98 -19.24 19.45
CA VAL A 207 -1.38 -19.33 18.03
C VAL A 207 -2.91 -19.33 17.84
N GLY A 208 -3.64 -20.00 18.74
CA GLY A 208 -5.09 -20.08 18.68
C GLY A 208 -5.80 -18.74 18.88
N LYS A 209 -5.12 -17.75 19.49
CA LYS A 209 -5.64 -16.39 19.66
C LYS A 209 -5.40 -15.55 18.40
N MET A 210 -4.31 -15.78 17.68
CA MET A 210 -3.91 -14.95 16.54
C MET A 210 -4.53 -15.39 15.22
N LEU A 211 -4.55 -16.70 14.93
CA LEU A 211 -5.06 -17.23 13.65
C LEU A 211 -6.46 -16.72 13.28
N PRO A 212 -7.45 -16.65 14.20
CA PRO A 212 -8.79 -16.12 13.91
C PRO A 212 -8.82 -14.69 13.37
N HIS A 213 -7.77 -13.91 13.61
CA HIS A 213 -7.68 -12.51 13.18
C HIS A 213 -6.94 -12.33 11.86
N ILE A 214 -6.25 -13.35 11.36
CA ILE A 214 -5.56 -13.33 10.06
C ILE A 214 -6.59 -13.64 8.97
N ALA A 215 -7.09 -12.59 8.32
CA ALA A 215 -8.13 -12.69 7.31
C ALA A 215 -7.56 -12.84 5.89
N SER A 216 -6.42 -12.20 5.59
CA SER A 216 -5.88 -12.18 4.23
C SER A 216 -5.32 -13.55 3.81
N PRO A 217 -5.71 -14.10 2.64
CA PRO A 217 -5.20 -15.37 2.15
C PRO A 217 -3.70 -15.34 1.82
N HIS A 218 -3.12 -14.17 1.51
CA HIS A 218 -1.69 -14.03 1.22
C HIS A 218 -0.80 -14.52 2.35
N HIS A 219 -1.17 -14.24 3.61
CA HIS A 219 -0.38 -14.67 4.75
C HIS A 219 -0.31 -16.20 4.86
N PHE A 220 -1.35 -16.91 4.39
CA PHE A 220 -1.39 -18.37 4.47
C PHE A 220 -0.42 -19.03 3.50
N THR A 221 -0.14 -18.45 2.33
CA THR A 221 0.87 -18.98 1.40
C THR A 221 2.23 -19.06 2.09
N ILE A 222 2.66 -17.98 2.75
CA ILE A 222 3.93 -17.95 3.49
C ILE A 222 3.88 -18.88 4.70
N MET A 223 2.83 -18.81 5.53
CA MET A 223 2.71 -19.63 6.74
C MET A 223 2.69 -21.14 6.45
N LEU A 224 2.14 -21.57 5.31
CA LEU A 224 2.11 -22.96 4.89
C LEU A 224 3.45 -23.45 4.33
N ALA A 225 4.33 -22.55 3.90
CA ALA A 225 5.61 -22.85 3.28
C ALA A 225 6.80 -22.70 4.25
N ASP A 226 6.86 -21.61 5.00
CA ASP A 226 8.01 -21.26 5.85
C ASP A 226 8.13 -22.22 7.05
N ARG A 227 9.32 -22.82 7.21
CA ARG A 227 9.60 -23.85 8.21
C ARG A 227 9.62 -23.32 9.64
N SER A 228 9.75 -22.01 9.85
CA SER A 228 9.53 -21.43 11.18
C SER A 228 8.14 -21.84 11.72
N TYR A 229 7.13 -21.91 10.86
CA TYR A 229 5.76 -22.32 11.20
C TYR A 229 5.56 -23.84 11.32
N GLU A 230 6.60 -24.67 11.09
CA GLU A 230 6.51 -26.14 11.15
C GLU A 230 5.85 -26.68 12.42
N PRO A 231 6.16 -26.18 13.63
CA PRO A 231 5.52 -26.66 14.86
C PRO A 231 4.00 -26.44 14.90
N ILE A 232 3.46 -25.54 14.08
CA ILE A 232 2.06 -25.13 14.09
C ILE A 232 1.35 -25.33 12.75
N TRP A 233 2.02 -25.89 11.73
CA TRP A 233 1.42 -26.23 10.44
C TRP A 233 0.11 -26.99 10.57
N PRO A 234 -0.05 -28.04 11.40
CA PRO A 234 -1.34 -28.74 11.51
C PRO A 234 -2.50 -27.83 11.94
N ARG A 235 -2.23 -26.73 12.66
CA ARG A 235 -3.25 -25.74 13.04
C ARG A 235 -3.54 -24.79 11.87
N ILE A 236 -2.51 -24.30 11.19
CA ILE A 236 -2.62 -23.43 10.01
C ILE A 236 -3.38 -24.16 8.90
N GLU A 237 -2.99 -25.39 8.60
CA GLU A 237 -3.60 -26.29 7.62
C GLU A 237 -5.09 -26.53 7.88
N ARG A 238 -5.47 -26.86 9.13
CA ARG A 238 -6.88 -26.99 9.52
C ARG A 238 -7.65 -25.67 9.40
N PHE A 239 -6.99 -24.54 9.68
CA PHE A 239 -7.63 -23.24 9.61
C PHE A 239 -7.79 -22.75 8.17
N ALA A 240 -6.84 -23.06 7.28
CA ALA A 240 -6.91 -22.73 5.86
C ALA A 240 -8.02 -23.54 5.15
N GLY A 241 -8.16 -24.81 5.51
CA GLY A 241 -9.07 -25.75 4.85
C GLY A 241 -8.53 -26.22 3.50
N LEU A 242 -9.15 -27.26 2.94
CA LEU A 242 -8.78 -27.76 1.61
C LEU A 242 -8.93 -26.66 0.56
N ASN A 243 -7.97 -26.56 -0.35
CA ASN A 243 -7.82 -25.52 -1.35
C ASN A 243 -7.90 -24.09 -0.78
N MET A 244 -7.50 -23.91 0.48
CA MET A 244 -7.64 -22.66 1.24
C MET A 244 -9.11 -22.15 1.30
N THR A 245 -10.09 -23.04 1.11
CA THR A 245 -11.51 -22.66 0.97
C THR A 245 -12.01 -21.92 2.20
N ASP A 246 -11.62 -22.34 3.41
CA ASP A 246 -12.17 -21.76 4.64
C ASP A 246 -11.63 -20.35 4.91
N VAL A 247 -10.35 -20.09 4.61
CA VAL A 247 -9.79 -18.73 4.70
C VAL A 247 -10.36 -17.83 3.60
N LEU A 248 -10.41 -18.30 2.35
CA LEU A 248 -10.93 -17.52 1.22
C LEU A 248 -12.42 -17.17 1.41
N HIS A 249 -13.22 -18.13 1.88
CA HIS A 249 -14.65 -17.89 2.14
C HIS A 249 -14.86 -16.86 3.26
N ARG A 250 -14.12 -16.95 4.37
CA ARG A 250 -14.21 -15.96 5.45
C ARG A 250 -13.78 -14.58 4.98
N TYR A 251 -12.67 -14.49 4.24
CA TYR A 251 -12.20 -13.24 3.66
C TYR A 251 -13.27 -12.62 2.76
N LEU A 252 -13.87 -13.42 1.88
CA LEU A 252 -14.94 -12.98 0.99
C LEU A 252 -16.19 -12.49 1.73
N LEU A 253 -16.68 -13.25 2.73
CA LEU A 253 -17.84 -12.84 3.53
C LEU A 253 -17.59 -11.54 4.29
N GLN A 254 -16.39 -11.39 4.84
CA GLN A 254 -16.00 -10.21 5.58
C GLN A 254 -15.97 -8.97 4.67
N LYS A 255 -15.29 -9.05 3.53
CA LYS A 255 -15.24 -7.93 2.56
C LYS A 255 -16.61 -7.61 1.97
N LYS A 256 -17.45 -8.62 1.74
CA LYS A 256 -18.84 -8.41 1.35
C LYS A 256 -19.61 -7.61 2.39
N SER A 257 -19.51 -8.00 3.67
CA SER A 257 -20.18 -7.29 4.76
C SER A 257 -19.70 -5.83 4.88
N GLU A 258 -18.42 -5.55 4.65
CA GLU A 258 -17.90 -4.17 4.65
C GLU A 258 -18.58 -3.31 3.58
N VAL A 259 -18.68 -3.80 2.34
CA VAL A 259 -19.39 -3.11 1.25
C VAL A 259 -20.87 -2.92 1.56
N GLU A 260 -21.54 -3.92 2.16
CA GLU A 260 -22.95 -3.80 2.56
C GLU A 260 -23.17 -2.70 3.61
N THR A 261 -22.19 -2.46 4.50
CA THR A 261 -22.25 -1.38 5.48
C THR A 261 -21.85 -0.01 4.93
N ARG A 262 -21.03 0.01 3.87
CA ARG A 262 -20.48 1.23 3.26
C ARG A 262 -20.51 1.13 1.72
N PRO A 263 -21.71 1.10 1.09
CA PRO A 263 -21.84 0.81 -0.34
C PRO A 263 -21.22 1.88 -1.25
N ASP A 264 -21.09 3.12 -0.77
CA ASP A 264 -20.50 4.23 -1.52
C ASP A 264 -18.96 4.34 -1.31
N ASP A 265 -18.37 3.49 -0.47
CA ASP A 265 -16.94 3.47 -0.18
C ASP A 265 -16.19 2.60 -1.19
N LYS A 266 -15.60 3.26 -2.20
CA LYS A 266 -14.89 2.58 -3.31
C LYS A 266 -13.71 1.73 -2.85
N GLU A 267 -13.07 2.05 -1.72
CA GLU A 267 -11.97 1.24 -1.19
C GLU A 267 -12.48 -0.11 -0.66
N THR A 268 -13.65 -0.11 0.01
CA THR A 268 -14.29 -1.37 0.42
C THR A 268 -14.72 -2.19 -0.79
N MET A 269 -15.24 -1.54 -1.83
CA MET A 269 -15.59 -2.21 -3.08
C MET A 269 -14.36 -2.85 -3.73
N ARG A 270 -13.25 -2.12 -3.85
CA ARG A 270 -11.97 -2.66 -4.35
C ARG A 270 -11.55 -3.91 -3.59
N SER A 271 -11.60 -3.86 -2.26
CA SER A 271 -11.21 -4.98 -1.39
C SER A 271 -12.12 -6.21 -1.58
N TYR A 272 -13.42 -5.99 -1.80
CA TYR A 272 -14.36 -7.06 -2.12
C TYR A 272 -14.12 -7.68 -3.50
N VAL A 273 -13.81 -6.86 -4.52
CA VAL A 273 -13.45 -7.36 -5.85
C VAL A 273 -12.16 -8.20 -5.81
N TYR A 274 -11.16 -7.80 -5.03
CA TYR A 274 -9.98 -8.65 -4.75
C TYR A 274 -10.36 -9.99 -4.12
N ALA A 275 -11.27 -9.99 -3.12
CA ALA A 275 -11.70 -11.23 -2.48
C ALA A 275 -12.43 -12.18 -3.45
N LEU A 276 -13.23 -11.64 -4.37
CA LEU A 276 -13.87 -12.41 -5.44
C LEU A 276 -12.82 -12.99 -6.39
N PHE A 277 -11.85 -12.18 -6.78
CA PHE A 277 -10.75 -12.58 -7.65
C PHE A 277 -9.91 -13.71 -7.05
N PHE A 278 -9.49 -13.59 -5.79
CA PHE A 278 -8.75 -14.64 -5.06
C PHE A 278 -9.56 -15.93 -4.88
N SER A 279 -10.89 -15.84 -4.96
CA SER A 279 -11.79 -16.99 -4.92
C SER A 279 -12.09 -17.57 -6.31
N GLY A 280 -11.45 -17.06 -7.37
CA GLY A 280 -11.64 -17.50 -8.75
C GLY A 280 -13.00 -17.13 -9.36
N ARG A 281 -13.71 -16.14 -8.79
CA ARG A 281 -15.04 -15.71 -9.22
C ARG A 281 -14.95 -14.61 -10.28
N PHE A 282 -14.33 -14.92 -11.42
CA PHE A 282 -13.99 -13.95 -12.47
C PHE A 282 -15.21 -13.26 -13.07
N GLU A 283 -16.29 -13.99 -13.27
CA GLU A 283 -17.54 -13.48 -13.84
C GLU A 283 -18.17 -12.43 -12.91
N ASP A 284 -18.08 -12.60 -11.59
CA ASP A 284 -18.57 -11.62 -10.61
C ASP A 284 -17.69 -10.38 -10.54
N VAL A 285 -16.36 -10.53 -10.73
CA VAL A 285 -15.43 -9.40 -10.84
C VAL A 285 -15.82 -8.51 -12.02
N ILE A 286 -16.05 -9.11 -13.20
CA ILE A 286 -16.48 -8.39 -14.40
C ILE A 286 -17.83 -7.71 -14.17
N ALA A 287 -18.80 -8.42 -13.59
CA ALA A 287 -20.13 -7.86 -13.32
C ALA A 287 -20.09 -6.65 -12.37
N LEU A 288 -19.19 -6.64 -11.37
CA LEU A 288 -19.04 -5.53 -10.44
C LEU A 288 -18.28 -4.33 -11.03
N ALA A 289 -17.40 -4.55 -12.00
CA ALA A 289 -16.72 -3.47 -12.72
C ALA A 289 -17.63 -2.82 -13.77
N GLY A 290 -18.61 -3.54 -14.32
CA GLY A 290 -19.48 -3.08 -15.41
C GLY A 290 -20.18 -1.71 -15.23
N PRO A 291 -20.56 -1.24 -14.03
CA PRO A 291 -21.09 0.10 -13.83
C PRO A 291 -20.08 1.24 -14.00
N ILE A 292 -18.78 0.97 -14.06
CA ILE A 292 -17.73 1.98 -14.23
C ILE A 292 -17.82 2.56 -15.66
N ASP A 293 -17.66 3.88 -15.78
CA ASP A 293 -17.68 4.56 -17.07
C ASP A 293 -16.39 4.28 -17.86
N HIS A 294 -16.42 3.29 -18.73
CA HIS A 294 -15.32 2.95 -19.64
C HIS A 294 -15.13 3.93 -20.80
N ILE A 295 -16.04 4.90 -20.99
CA ILE A 295 -15.95 5.88 -22.08
C ILE A 295 -15.04 7.04 -21.68
N ASN A 296 -15.02 7.41 -20.39
CA ASN A 296 -14.26 8.57 -19.90
C ASN A 296 -13.25 8.19 -18.80
N PRO A 297 -12.15 7.49 -19.12
CA PRO A 297 -11.16 7.04 -18.13
C PRO A 297 -10.47 8.19 -17.38
N ALA A 298 -10.52 9.42 -17.90
CA ALA A 298 -10.02 10.63 -17.21
C ALA A 298 -10.81 10.99 -15.94
N ASN A 299 -12.00 10.42 -15.73
CA ASN A 299 -12.83 10.62 -14.55
C ASN A 299 -12.60 9.55 -13.47
N TRP A 300 -11.83 8.50 -13.76
CA TRP A 300 -11.53 7.47 -12.79
C TRP A 300 -10.67 8.03 -11.66
N ASP A 301 -10.91 7.55 -10.44
CA ASP A 301 -9.94 7.61 -9.37
C ASP A 301 -9.10 6.32 -9.29
N GLU A 302 -8.22 6.25 -8.29
CA GLU A 302 -7.37 5.07 -8.10
C GLU A 302 -8.19 3.80 -7.81
N ASN A 303 -9.29 3.91 -7.06
CA ASN A 303 -10.09 2.74 -6.72
C ASN A 303 -10.83 2.22 -7.96
N ASP A 304 -11.47 3.11 -8.74
CA ASP A 304 -12.08 2.73 -10.02
C ASP A 304 -11.07 2.02 -10.93
N SER A 305 -9.86 2.57 -11.01
CA SER A 305 -8.77 2.03 -11.82
C SER A 305 -8.35 0.62 -11.38
N TRP A 306 -8.30 0.35 -10.07
CA TRP A 306 -8.03 -1.00 -9.56
C TRP A 306 -9.15 -2.00 -9.88
N LEU A 307 -10.42 -1.58 -9.84
CA LEU A 307 -11.55 -2.43 -10.24
C LEU A 307 -11.45 -2.81 -11.72
N VAL A 308 -11.21 -1.82 -12.58
CA VAL A 308 -11.06 -2.01 -14.03
C VAL A 308 -9.82 -2.86 -14.37
N ASN A 309 -8.72 -2.72 -13.63
CA ASN A 309 -7.55 -3.59 -13.79
C ASN A 309 -7.88 -5.06 -13.45
N LEU A 310 -8.65 -5.31 -12.38
CA LEU A 310 -9.09 -6.66 -12.00
C LEU A 310 -10.08 -7.26 -13.01
N GLU A 311 -10.92 -6.44 -13.62
CA GLU A 311 -11.77 -6.84 -14.75
C GLU A 311 -10.93 -7.35 -15.92
N ALA A 312 -9.89 -6.61 -16.33
CA ALA A 312 -8.98 -7.03 -17.39
C ALA A 312 -8.30 -8.38 -17.07
N TYR A 313 -7.81 -8.57 -15.84
CA TYR A 313 -7.22 -9.84 -15.42
C TYR A 313 -8.24 -10.99 -15.37
N ALA A 314 -9.50 -10.71 -14.98
CA ALA A 314 -10.57 -11.69 -15.00
C ALA A 314 -10.92 -12.11 -16.45
N LEU A 315 -10.95 -11.17 -17.38
CA LEU A 315 -11.16 -11.43 -18.81
C LEU A 315 -10.03 -12.30 -19.40
N ASP A 316 -8.76 -12.00 -19.07
CA ASP A 316 -7.63 -12.86 -19.47
C ASP A 316 -7.74 -14.27 -18.92
N ALA A 317 -8.18 -14.41 -17.66
CA ALA A 317 -8.34 -15.72 -17.03
C ALA A 317 -9.38 -16.55 -17.78
N LEU A 318 -10.45 -15.91 -18.25
CA LEU A 318 -11.50 -16.50 -19.08
C LEU A 318 -11.11 -16.64 -20.56
N GLY A 319 -9.96 -16.11 -20.98
CA GLY A 319 -9.43 -16.20 -22.34
C GLY A 319 -9.84 -15.06 -23.29
N ASP A 320 -10.61 -14.07 -22.83
CA ASP A 320 -10.99 -12.89 -23.63
C ASP A 320 -9.87 -11.82 -23.59
N THR A 321 -8.75 -12.18 -24.21
CA THR A 321 -7.52 -11.36 -24.23
C THR A 321 -7.74 -10.02 -24.93
N ASP A 322 -8.59 -10.00 -25.97
CA ASP A 322 -8.91 -8.79 -26.73
C ASP A 322 -9.72 -7.79 -25.90
N ALA A 323 -10.66 -8.25 -25.06
CA ALA A 323 -11.38 -7.38 -24.14
C ALA A 323 -10.46 -6.80 -23.06
N ALA A 324 -9.58 -7.63 -22.49
CA ALA A 324 -8.58 -7.17 -21.54
C ALA A 324 -7.63 -6.11 -22.15
N ASP A 325 -7.20 -6.29 -23.40
CA ASP A 325 -6.38 -5.30 -24.12
C ASP A 325 -7.09 -3.95 -24.23
N ARG A 326 -8.37 -3.94 -24.63
CA ARG A 326 -9.16 -2.69 -24.76
C ARG A 326 -9.26 -1.94 -23.45
N ILE A 327 -9.39 -2.65 -22.33
CA ILE A 327 -9.39 -2.04 -21.00
C ILE A 327 -8.04 -1.40 -20.71
N PHE A 328 -6.94 -2.14 -20.90
CA PHE A 328 -5.61 -1.61 -20.63
C PHE A 328 -5.25 -0.41 -21.51
N ASP A 329 -5.74 -0.36 -22.75
CA ASP A 329 -5.57 0.78 -23.63
C ASP A 329 -6.25 2.06 -23.12
N GLN A 330 -7.34 1.96 -22.33
CA GLN A 330 -8.00 3.12 -21.74
C GLN A 330 -7.08 3.88 -20.77
N PHE A 331 -6.24 3.17 -20.00
CA PHE A 331 -5.26 3.83 -19.12
C PHE A 331 -4.26 4.68 -19.89
N THR A 332 -3.87 4.25 -21.10
CA THR A 332 -2.91 4.99 -21.95
C THR A 332 -3.50 6.25 -22.57
N GLN A 333 -4.83 6.44 -22.51
CA GLN A 333 -5.53 7.62 -23.01
C GLN A 333 -5.65 8.73 -21.94
N VAL A 334 -5.26 8.45 -20.70
CA VAL A 334 -5.32 9.42 -19.60
C VAL A 334 -4.06 10.28 -19.59
N ASP A 335 -4.23 11.60 -19.74
CA ASP A 335 -3.12 12.55 -19.62
C ASP A 335 -2.48 12.48 -18.24
N TYR A 336 -1.19 12.14 -18.20
CA TYR A 336 -0.48 11.95 -16.95
C TYR A 336 -0.10 13.28 -16.26
N GLN A 337 -0.58 13.46 -15.04
CA GLN A 337 -0.38 14.59 -14.15
C GLN A 337 -0.06 14.05 -12.74
N PRO A 338 1.21 13.99 -12.30
CA PRO A 338 1.62 13.32 -11.06
C PRO A 338 0.76 13.67 -9.83
N GLU A 339 0.41 14.95 -9.69
CA GLU A 339 -0.36 15.46 -8.55
C GLU A 339 -1.85 15.10 -8.57
N LYS A 340 -2.39 14.71 -9.72
CA LYS A 340 -3.81 14.41 -9.91
C LYS A 340 -4.06 12.91 -10.09
N ASN A 341 -3.20 12.24 -10.86
CA ASN A 341 -3.35 10.84 -11.23
C ASN A 341 -2.03 10.07 -11.16
N GLY A 342 -1.22 10.33 -10.11
CA GLY A 342 -0.02 9.55 -9.79
C GLY A 342 -0.25 8.04 -9.76
N TRP A 343 -1.45 7.59 -9.41
CA TRP A 343 -1.88 6.19 -9.44
C TRP A 343 -1.75 5.53 -10.82
N LEU A 344 -1.74 6.30 -11.91
CA LEU A 344 -1.65 5.79 -13.28
C LEU A 344 -0.39 4.95 -13.52
N VAL A 345 0.68 5.24 -12.76
CA VAL A 345 1.96 4.51 -12.83
C VAL A 345 1.78 2.99 -12.67
N ASN A 346 0.90 2.55 -11.77
CA ASN A 346 0.69 1.12 -11.54
C ASN A 346 0.07 0.45 -12.77
N PHE A 347 -0.93 1.08 -13.39
CA PHE A 347 -1.72 0.47 -14.46
C PHE A 347 -0.97 0.41 -15.78
N VAL A 348 -0.15 1.41 -16.10
CA VAL A 348 0.72 1.36 -17.29
C VAL A 348 1.85 0.34 -17.13
N ILE A 349 2.34 0.13 -15.90
CA ILE A 349 3.30 -0.94 -15.59
C ILE A 349 2.64 -2.31 -15.73
N ASN A 350 1.45 -2.51 -15.16
CA ASN A 350 0.68 -3.75 -15.29
C ASN A 350 0.42 -4.08 -16.77
N ARG A 351 0.10 -3.07 -17.59
CA ARG A 351 -0.05 -3.26 -19.03
C ARG A 351 1.22 -3.80 -19.68
N ALA A 352 2.38 -3.24 -19.35
CA ALA A 352 3.66 -3.65 -19.90
C ALA A 352 4.04 -5.07 -19.46
N LEU A 353 3.95 -5.35 -18.15
CA LEU A 353 4.21 -6.67 -17.58
C LEU A 353 3.34 -7.75 -18.25
N ARG A 354 2.04 -7.47 -18.43
CA ARG A 354 1.10 -8.40 -19.04
C ARG A 354 1.49 -8.76 -20.47
N LEU A 355 1.74 -7.75 -21.31
CA LEU A 355 2.12 -7.98 -22.70
C LEU A 355 3.43 -8.75 -22.82
N VAL A 356 4.43 -8.41 -22.00
CA VAL A 356 5.71 -9.11 -21.96
C VAL A 356 5.54 -10.54 -21.42
N GLY A 357 4.70 -10.73 -20.41
CA GLY A 357 4.26 -12.02 -19.88
C GLY A 357 3.69 -12.92 -20.96
N GLN A 358 2.86 -12.38 -21.84
CA GLN A 358 2.25 -13.05 -22.99
C GLN A 358 3.18 -13.16 -24.22
N LYS A 359 4.49 -12.87 -24.06
CA LYS A 359 5.49 -12.85 -25.15
C LYS A 359 5.17 -11.92 -26.32
N ARG A 360 4.30 -10.94 -26.13
CA ARG A 360 3.99 -9.89 -27.13
C ARG A 360 5.08 -8.83 -27.09
N TRP A 361 6.31 -9.23 -27.38
CA TRP A 361 7.52 -8.48 -27.05
C TRP A 361 7.54 -7.05 -27.60
N GLN A 362 7.13 -6.87 -28.86
CA GLN A 362 7.17 -5.55 -29.50
C GLN A 362 6.15 -4.60 -28.87
N GLU A 363 4.93 -5.07 -28.63
CA GLU A 363 3.88 -4.28 -27.97
C GLU A 363 4.25 -4.01 -26.51
N GLY A 364 4.77 -5.03 -25.82
CA GLY A 364 5.21 -4.94 -24.44
C GLY A 364 6.34 -3.94 -24.25
N LEU A 365 7.31 -3.88 -25.18
CA LEU A 365 8.35 -2.85 -25.16
C LEU A 365 7.79 -1.45 -25.37
N VAL A 366 6.80 -1.29 -26.25
CA VAL A 366 6.13 0.01 -26.45
C VAL A 366 5.42 0.45 -25.17
N ALA A 367 4.65 -0.45 -24.55
CA ALA A 367 3.98 -0.17 -23.28
C ALA A 367 4.98 0.11 -22.14
N ALA A 368 6.09 -0.63 -22.08
CA ALA A 368 7.15 -0.42 -21.09
C ALA A 368 7.81 0.96 -21.23
N ASN A 369 7.98 1.48 -22.45
CA ASN A 369 8.50 2.83 -22.67
C ASN A 369 7.54 3.89 -22.12
N VAL A 370 6.22 3.75 -22.33
CA VAL A 370 5.22 4.65 -21.74
C VAL A 370 5.28 4.58 -20.21
N ALA A 371 5.37 3.37 -19.66
CA ALA A 371 5.51 3.18 -18.22
C ALA A 371 6.80 3.81 -17.68
N ALA A 372 7.91 3.75 -18.42
CA ALA A 372 9.19 4.36 -18.05
C ALA A 372 9.08 5.89 -17.94
N GLU A 373 8.43 6.55 -18.90
CA GLU A 373 8.25 8.00 -18.89
C GLU A 373 7.43 8.47 -17.67
N ILE A 374 6.42 7.70 -17.28
CA ILE A 374 5.57 7.98 -16.12
C ILE A 374 6.34 7.67 -14.82
N ALA A 375 6.96 6.50 -14.72
CA ALA A 375 7.71 6.06 -13.54
C ALA A 375 8.94 6.91 -13.27
N GLN A 376 9.53 7.56 -14.27
CA GLN A 376 10.62 8.53 -14.05
C GLN A 376 10.14 9.77 -13.26
N LYS A 377 8.87 10.17 -13.40
CA LYS A 377 8.31 11.36 -12.77
C LYS A 377 7.84 11.11 -11.33
N SER A 378 7.31 9.91 -11.04
CA SER A 378 6.69 9.60 -9.74
C SER A 378 6.86 8.15 -9.25
N GLY A 379 7.51 7.28 -10.03
CA GLY A 379 7.63 5.87 -9.70
C GLY A 379 8.55 5.65 -8.51
N SER A 380 8.17 4.73 -7.61
CA SER A 380 9.04 4.23 -6.55
C SER A 380 10.23 3.45 -7.14
N PRO A 381 11.29 3.17 -6.36
CA PRO A 381 12.36 2.25 -6.78
C PRO A 381 11.83 0.90 -7.27
N TYR A 382 10.85 0.33 -6.55
CA TYR A 382 10.15 -0.88 -6.95
C TYR A 382 9.44 -0.76 -8.31
N ALA A 383 8.70 0.34 -8.53
CA ALA A 383 8.01 0.57 -9.81
C ALA A 383 9.00 0.64 -10.99
N ARG A 384 10.16 1.29 -10.80
CA ARG A 384 11.20 1.35 -11.83
C ARG A 384 11.80 -0.03 -12.13
N MET A 385 11.97 -0.88 -11.12
CA MET A 385 12.42 -2.26 -11.32
C MET A 385 11.46 -3.07 -12.22
N LEU A 386 10.14 -2.92 -12.05
CA LEU A 386 9.15 -3.57 -12.91
C LEU A 386 9.17 -3.07 -14.36
N VAL A 387 9.39 -1.76 -14.56
CA VAL A 387 9.60 -1.18 -15.90
C VAL A 387 10.84 -1.78 -16.54
N TRP A 388 11.98 -1.78 -15.84
CA TRP A 388 13.23 -2.33 -16.37
C TRP A 388 13.16 -3.82 -16.66
N GLN A 389 12.42 -4.59 -15.84
CA GLN A 389 12.12 -5.99 -16.12
C GLN A 389 11.40 -6.12 -17.47
N SER A 390 10.33 -5.35 -17.67
CA SER A 390 9.53 -5.39 -18.89
C SER A 390 10.38 -5.03 -20.13
N GLU A 391 11.14 -3.95 -20.06
CA GLU A 391 12.07 -3.54 -21.13
C GLU A 391 13.12 -4.62 -21.41
N THR A 392 13.76 -5.17 -20.37
CA THR A 392 14.83 -6.17 -20.50
C THR A 392 14.33 -7.47 -21.11
N CYS A 393 13.25 -8.04 -20.57
CA CYS A 393 12.67 -9.29 -21.07
C CYS A 393 12.16 -9.11 -22.52
N ALA A 394 11.50 -7.98 -22.85
CA ALA A 394 11.03 -7.69 -24.20
C ALA A 394 12.17 -7.52 -25.21
N LEU A 395 13.21 -6.74 -24.86
CA LEU A 395 14.39 -6.56 -25.71
C LEU A 395 15.11 -7.89 -25.96
N HIS A 396 15.23 -8.74 -24.93
CA HIS A 396 15.80 -10.07 -25.08
C HIS A 396 14.95 -10.96 -25.98
N GLY A 397 13.62 -10.98 -25.79
CA GLY A 397 12.69 -11.72 -26.65
C GLY A 397 12.70 -11.29 -28.12
N LEU A 398 13.04 -10.03 -28.39
CA LEU A 398 13.25 -9.49 -29.76
C LEU A 398 14.65 -9.73 -30.32
N GLY A 399 15.56 -10.38 -29.57
CA GLY A 399 16.95 -10.60 -29.98
C GLY A 399 17.86 -9.37 -29.88
N ARG A 400 17.38 -8.26 -29.29
CA ARG A 400 18.12 -7.00 -29.09
C ARG A 400 19.04 -7.08 -27.87
N THR A 401 19.96 -8.03 -27.91
CA THR A 401 20.75 -8.49 -26.75
C THR A 401 21.60 -7.40 -26.11
N GLU A 402 22.22 -6.51 -26.89
CA GLU A 402 23.06 -5.43 -26.34
C GLU A 402 22.24 -4.38 -25.58
N GLU A 403 21.04 -4.07 -26.07
CA GLU A 403 20.12 -3.15 -25.39
C GLU A 403 19.53 -3.79 -24.14
N ALA A 404 19.17 -5.08 -24.20
CA ALA A 404 18.75 -5.84 -23.03
C ALA A 404 19.85 -5.87 -21.97
N ARG A 405 21.13 -6.04 -22.35
CA ARG A 405 22.27 -6.02 -21.42
C ARG A 405 22.41 -4.66 -20.73
N ALA A 406 22.21 -3.55 -21.45
CA ALA A 406 22.23 -2.22 -20.84
C ALA A 406 21.13 -2.06 -19.78
N LYS A 407 19.91 -2.52 -20.05
CA LYS A 407 18.81 -2.48 -19.06
C LYS A 407 19.03 -3.44 -17.89
N LEU A 408 19.55 -4.65 -18.16
CA LEU A 408 19.92 -5.61 -17.12
C LEU A 408 20.93 -5.04 -16.12
N SER A 409 21.86 -4.18 -16.58
CA SER A 409 22.80 -3.53 -15.66
C SER A 409 22.11 -2.66 -14.60
N GLN A 410 20.97 -2.04 -14.94
CA GLN A 410 20.16 -1.27 -13.99
C GLN A 410 19.51 -2.20 -12.96
N ILE A 411 18.95 -3.34 -13.40
CA ILE A 411 18.38 -4.35 -12.52
C ILE A 411 19.42 -4.86 -11.50
N VAL A 412 20.63 -5.17 -11.95
CA VAL A 412 21.70 -5.67 -11.07
C VAL A 412 22.15 -4.61 -10.06
N GLN A 413 22.23 -3.33 -10.47
CA GLN A 413 22.59 -2.24 -9.56
C GLN A 413 21.52 -1.98 -8.47
N HIS A 414 20.27 -2.39 -8.73
CA HIS A 414 19.10 -2.11 -7.91
C HIS A 414 18.38 -3.38 -7.43
N GLU A 415 19.04 -4.54 -7.46
CA GLU A 415 18.43 -5.82 -7.08
C GLU A 415 17.88 -5.83 -5.65
N GLY A 416 18.42 -4.95 -4.79
CA GLY A 416 17.95 -4.73 -3.43
C GLY A 416 16.54 -4.16 -3.34
N ASP A 417 16.11 -3.37 -4.34
CA ASP A 417 14.84 -2.64 -4.37
C ASP A 417 13.64 -3.57 -4.66
N ALA A 418 13.87 -4.62 -5.46
CA ALA A 418 12.85 -5.60 -5.83
C ALA A 418 13.49 -6.97 -6.16
N PRO A 419 13.89 -7.77 -5.15
CA PRO A 419 14.67 -8.98 -5.38
C PRO A 419 13.98 -10.03 -6.24
N VAL A 420 12.67 -10.25 -6.05
CA VAL A 420 11.89 -11.21 -6.85
C VAL A 420 11.84 -10.77 -8.32
N VAL A 421 11.66 -9.47 -8.57
CA VAL A 421 11.66 -8.88 -9.92
C VAL A 421 13.02 -9.05 -10.60
N ALA A 422 14.11 -8.83 -9.85
CA ALA A 422 15.47 -9.01 -10.34
C ALA A 422 15.75 -10.48 -10.73
N VAL A 423 15.38 -11.44 -9.88
CA VAL A 423 15.51 -12.88 -10.19
C VAL A 423 14.73 -13.23 -11.45
N GLN A 424 13.47 -12.79 -11.55
CA GLN A 424 12.63 -13.05 -12.73
C GLN A 424 13.23 -12.47 -14.02
N THR A 425 13.84 -11.28 -13.94
CA THR A 425 14.52 -10.65 -15.08
C THR A 425 15.80 -11.40 -15.48
N LEU A 426 16.59 -11.84 -14.49
CA LEU A 426 17.79 -12.66 -14.74
C LEU A 426 17.43 -13.97 -15.44
N LEU A 427 16.31 -14.59 -15.07
CA LEU A 427 15.80 -15.78 -15.74
C LEU A 427 15.36 -15.50 -17.19
N CYS A 428 14.70 -14.37 -17.46
CA CYS A 428 14.33 -13.98 -18.83
C CYS A 428 15.53 -13.97 -19.79
N VAL A 429 16.67 -13.47 -19.32
CA VAL A 429 17.89 -13.32 -20.14
C VAL A 429 18.84 -14.53 -20.04
N GLY A 430 18.41 -15.61 -19.39
CA GLY A 430 19.17 -16.85 -19.25
C GLY A 430 20.31 -16.82 -18.22
N ALA A 431 20.39 -15.78 -17.38
CA ALA A 431 21.42 -15.64 -16.34
C ALA A 431 21.10 -16.46 -15.07
N ARG A 432 20.93 -17.78 -15.24
CA ARG A 432 20.43 -18.70 -14.20
C ARG A 432 21.31 -18.78 -12.96
N ASP A 433 22.63 -18.83 -13.10
CA ASP A 433 23.54 -18.94 -11.96
C ASP A 433 23.47 -17.69 -11.07
N HIS A 434 23.37 -16.51 -11.68
CA HIS A 434 23.20 -15.26 -10.94
C HIS A 434 21.83 -15.22 -10.25
N ALA A 435 20.78 -15.63 -10.95
CA ALA A 435 19.44 -15.74 -10.37
C ALA A 435 19.43 -16.68 -9.15
N ALA A 436 20.10 -17.84 -9.24
CA ALA A 436 20.23 -18.80 -8.15
C ALA A 436 20.99 -18.21 -6.95
N SER A 437 22.09 -17.50 -7.18
CA SER A 437 22.83 -16.81 -6.11
C SER A 437 21.94 -15.80 -5.38
N LEU A 438 21.22 -14.96 -6.12
CA LEU A 438 20.34 -13.94 -5.55
C LEU A 438 19.19 -14.60 -4.76
N VAL A 439 18.62 -15.70 -5.23
CA VAL A 439 17.62 -16.49 -4.48
C VAL A 439 18.20 -16.96 -3.14
N ILE A 440 19.41 -17.52 -3.13
CA ILE A 440 20.07 -18.02 -1.91
C ILE A 440 20.31 -16.89 -0.91
N ASP A 441 20.80 -15.75 -1.37
CA ASP A 441 21.08 -14.60 -0.51
C ASP A 441 19.79 -14.04 0.11
N ASN A 442 18.70 -13.97 -0.67
CA ASN A 442 17.40 -13.52 -0.17
C ASN A 442 16.74 -14.54 0.77
N LEU A 443 16.88 -15.85 0.54
CA LEU A 443 16.43 -16.87 1.50
C LEU A 443 17.16 -16.75 2.85
N ARG A 444 18.45 -16.38 2.83
CA ARG A 444 19.26 -16.20 4.06
C ARG A 444 18.93 -14.91 4.80
N ASN A 445 18.44 -13.88 4.11
CA ASN A 445 18.06 -12.60 4.72
C ASN A 445 16.64 -12.68 5.33
N ASP A 446 16.52 -12.54 6.65
CA ASP A 446 15.23 -12.62 7.36
C ASP A 446 14.15 -11.67 6.79
N ALA A 447 14.51 -10.44 6.42
CA ALA A 447 13.56 -9.44 5.91
C ALA A 447 13.06 -9.75 4.50
N LYS A 448 13.82 -10.53 3.71
CA LYS A 448 13.53 -10.85 2.30
C LYS A 448 13.09 -12.31 2.10
N ARG A 449 13.31 -13.17 3.10
CA ARG A 449 13.05 -14.61 3.04
C ARG A 449 11.61 -14.93 2.65
N GLY A 450 10.63 -14.30 3.30
CA GLY A 450 9.21 -14.62 3.08
C GLY A 450 8.79 -14.46 1.62
N ALA A 451 9.13 -13.34 0.99
CA ALA A 451 8.85 -13.08 -0.43
C ALA A 451 9.56 -14.08 -1.35
N MET A 452 10.79 -14.48 -1.02
CA MET A 452 11.52 -15.48 -1.82
C MET A 452 11.00 -16.90 -1.63
N ILE A 453 10.52 -17.26 -0.44
CA ILE A 453 9.83 -18.53 -0.19
C ILE A 453 8.55 -18.60 -1.02
N GLU A 454 7.77 -17.52 -1.06
CA GLU A 454 6.54 -17.40 -1.85
C GLU A 454 6.83 -17.52 -3.35
N ALA A 455 7.84 -16.80 -3.87
CA ALA A 455 8.25 -16.87 -5.29
C ALA A 455 8.76 -18.26 -5.73
N LEU A 456 9.26 -19.06 -4.77
CA LEU A 456 9.69 -20.43 -4.99
C LEU A 456 8.54 -21.45 -4.84
N GLN A 457 7.29 -21.02 -4.63
CA GLN A 457 6.12 -21.91 -4.75
C GLN A 457 5.64 -22.03 -6.19
N GLY A 458 4.87 -23.07 -6.48
CA GLY A 458 4.27 -23.26 -7.81
C GLY A 458 3.36 -22.09 -8.22
N PRO A 459 3.24 -21.79 -9.53
CA PRO A 459 2.40 -20.69 -10.05
C PRO A 459 0.91 -20.81 -9.67
N GLU A 460 0.45 -22.01 -9.32
CA GLU A 460 -0.90 -22.24 -8.83
C GLU A 460 -1.18 -21.62 -7.45
N PHE A 461 -0.14 -21.24 -6.69
CA PHE A 461 -0.24 -20.53 -5.41
C PHE A 461 -0.25 -19.01 -5.57
N ASP A 462 -0.04 -18.49 -6.78
CA ASP A 462 -0.08 -17.06 -7.02
C ASP A 462 -1.53 -16.54 -6.98
N LEU A 463 -1.79 -15.71 -5.98
CA LEU A 463 -3.08 -15.07 -5.73
C LEU A 463 -3.31 -13.85 -6.62
N PHE A 464 -2.28 -13.27 -7.23
CA PHE A 464 -2.41 -12.24 -8.26
C PHE A 464 -2.22 -12.90 -9.61
N TYR A 465 -3.27 -12.96 -10.44
CA TYR A 465 -3.14 -13.59 -11.74
C TYR A 465 -2.67 -12.61 -12.79
N GLU A 466 -1.53 -12.91 -13.37
CA GLU A 466 -1.13 -12.46 -14.69
C GLU A 466 -0.72 -13.71 -15.48
N HIS A 467 -1.40 -14.01 -16.58
CA HIS A 467 -0.93 -15.09 -17.45
C HIS A 467 0.45 -14.74 -17.97
N SER A 468 1.47 -15.47 -17.53
CA SER A 468 2.84 -15.24 -17.93
C SER A 468 3.46 -16.53 -18.44
N GLU A 469 4.01 -16.46 -19.64
CA GLU A 469 4.83 -17.48 -20.25
C GLU A 469 6.34 -17.23 -20.05
N LEU A 470 6.69 -16.24 -19.20
CA LEU A 470 8.08 -16.03 -18.79
C LEU A 470 8.57 -17.19 -17.91
N PRO A 471 9.88 -17.45 -17.85
CA PRO A 471 10.42 -18.52 -17.02
C PRO A 471 10.09 -18.29 -15.53
N HIS A 472 9.26 -19.13 -14.92
CA HIS A 472 8.83 -18.96 -13.53
C HIS A 472 9.93 -19.37 -12.54
N ILE A 473 10.12 -18.60 -11.46
CA ILE A 473 11.17 -18.82 -10.44
C ILE A 473 11.11 -20.25 -9.87
N HIS A 474 9.95 -20.74 -9.43
CA HIS A 474 9.81 -22.13 -9.00
C HIS A 474 10.27 -23.14 -10.06
N THR A 475 9.77 -23.05 -11.30
CA THR A 475 10.10 -24.01 -12.36
C THR A 475 11.59 -24.02 -12.68
N GLU A 476 12.24 -22.86 -12.72
CA GLU A 476 13.64 -22.72 -13.09
C GLU A 476 14.61 -23.01 -11.93
N LEU A 477 14.27 -22.62 -10.70
CA LEU A 477 15.23 -22.54 -9.60
C LEU A 477 14.91 -23.40 -8.37
N ARG A 478 13.66 -23.85 -8.18
CA ARG A 478 13.29 -24.63 -6.97
C ARG A 478 14.14 -25.89 -6.79
N ASN A 479 14.46 -26.56 -7.88
CA ASN A 479 15.27 -27.78 -7.93
C ASN A 479 16.74 -27.52 -8.31
N HIS A 480 17.16 -26.26 -8.41
CA HIS A 480 18.56 -25.92 -8.68
C HIS A 480 19.46 -26.50 -7.57
N PRO A 481 20.61 -27.16 -7.88
CA PRO A 481 21.41 -27.88 -6.89
C PRO A 481 21.84 -27.06 -5.67
N GLU A 482 22.08 -25.76 -5.84
CA GLU A 482 22.48 -24.86 -4.75
C GLU A 482 21.28 -24.25 -4.00
N VAL A 483 20.12 -24.07 -4.67
CA VAL A 483 18.92 -23.47 -4.08
C VAL A 483 18.17 -24.50 -3.24
N ALA A 484 17.99 -25.72 -3.77
CA ALA A 484 17.15 -26.74 -3.14
C ALA A 484 17.55 -27.09 -1.69
N PRO A 485 18.85 -27.22 -1.32
CA PRO A 485 19.25 -27.46 0.05
C PRO A 485 18.94 -26.28 0.98
N VAL A 486 19.13 -25.04 0.50
CA VAL A 486 18.86 -23.82 1.27
C VAL A 486 17.35 -23.66 1.49
N PHE A 487 16.55 -23.83 0.43
CA PHE A 487 15.10 -23.80 0.52
C PHE A 487 14.57 -24.88 1.46
N THR A 488 15.00 -26.14 1.31
CA THR A 488 14.48 -27.25 2.14
C THR A 488 14.77 -27.03 3.63
N LYS A 489 15.90 -26.39 3.96
CA LYS A 489 16.24 -26.01 5.34
C LYS A 489 15.29 -24.95 5.90
N LEU A 490 14.78 -24.02 5.08
CA LEU A 490 14.03 -22.85 5.51
C LEU A 490 12.53 -22.93 5.23
N ALA A 491 12.11 -23.83 4.34
CA ALA A 491 10.75 -23.93 3.85
C ALA A 491 10.43 -25.37 3.40
N ARG A 492 9.17 -25.55 2.96
CA ARG A 492 8.69 -26.69 2.19
C ARG A 492 7.90 -26.19 0.98
N ASP A 493 7.69 -27.09 0.02
CA ASP A 493 6.64 -26.89 -0.98
C ASP A 493 5.28 -26.99 -0.28
N ILE A 494 4.38 -26.05 -0.56
CA ILE A 494 3.03 -26.09 0.00
C ILE A 494 2.32 -27.35 -0.52
N PRO A 495 1.67 -28.16 0.35
CA PRO A 495 0.94 -29.33 -0.11
C PRO A 495 -0.15 -28.96 -1.12
N LYS A 496 -0.33 -29.78 -2.15
CA LYS A 496 -1.30 -29.54 -3.23
C LYS A 496 -2.75 -29.40 -2.75
N ASP A 497 -3.07 -30.02 -1.61
CA ASP A 497 -4.37 -29.90 -0.95
C ASP A 497 -4.67 -28.46 -0.48
N TYR A 498 -3.70 -27.54 -0.53
CA TYR A 498 -3.86 -26.13 -0.19
C TYR A 498 -3.66 -25.19 -1.38
N ILE A 499 -3.71 -25.69 -2.62
CA ILE A 499 -3.75 -24.81 -3.80
C ILE A 499 -5.00 -23.92 -3.68
N PRO A 500 -4.88 -22.58 -3.69
CA PRO A 500 -6.02 -21.70 -3.49
C PRO A 500 -7.10 -21.89 -4.57
N LEU A 501 -8.36 -21.55 -4.26
CA LEU A 501 -9.48 -21.68 -5.21
C LEU A 501 -9.21 -21.02 -6.57
N LEU A 502 -8.52 -19.86 -6.57
CA LEU A 502 -8.05 -19.21 -7.78
C LEU A 502 -7.11 -20.13 -8.59
N GLY A 503 -6.12 -20.76 -7.96
CA GLY A 503 -5.22 -21.74 -8.59
C GLY A 503 -5.96 -22.93 -9.19
N VAL A 504 -6.93 -23.49 -8.46
CA VAL A 504 -7.79 -24.58 -8.95
C VAL A 504 -8.60 -24.14 -10.18
N ARG A 505 -9.20 -22.94 -10.14
CA ARG A 505 -9.97 -22.38 -11.25
C ARG A 505 -9.09 -22.16 -12.49
N LYS A 506 -7.86 -21.64 -12.32
CA LYS A 506 -6.88 -21.46 -13.41
C LYS A 506 -6.55 -22.79 -14.09
N GLN A 507 -6.19 -23.81 -13.31
CA GLN A 507 -5.86 -25.13 -13.84
C GLN A 507 -7.03 -25.73 -14.65
N LYS A 508 -8.25 -25.57 -14.16
CA LYS A 508 -9.46 -25.99 -14.87
C LYS A 508 -9.61 -25.26 -16.22
N LEU A 509 -9.51 -23.93 -16.23
CA LEU A 509 -9.64 -23.12 -17.45
C LEU A 509 -8.54 -23.40 -18.47
N LEU A 510 -7.32 -23.71 -18.02
CA LEU A 510 -6.23 -24.13 -18.91
C LEU A 510 -6.49 -25.51 -19.52
N ALA A 511 -7.00 -26.47 -18.73
CA ALA A 511 -7.36 -27.79 -19.22
C ALA A 511 -8.51 -27.73 -20.24
N GLU A 512 -9.51 -26.89 -20.01
CA GLU A 512 -10.62 -26.63 -20.95
C GLU A 512 -10.08 -26.09 -22.29
N ARG A 513 -9.20 -25.08 -22.26
CA ARG A 513 -8.57 -24.52 -23.46
C ARG A 513 -7.67 -25.47 -24.24
N GLN A 514 -7.10 -26.48 -23.60
CA GLN A 514 -6.27 -27.49 -24.27
C GLN A 514 -7.10 -28.62 -24.90
N ALA A 515 -8.39 -28.73 -24.53
CA ALA A 515 -9.30 -29.74 -25.06
C ALA A 515 -10.06 -29.26 -26.30
N ASP A 516 -10.23 -27.94 -26.46
CA ASP A 516 -10.78 -27.28 -27.64
C ASP A 516 -9.72 -27.13 -28.75
#